data_AF-A0A8H6IV16-F1
#
_entry.id   AF-A0A8H6IV16-F1
#
_cell.length_a   1.000
_cell.length_b   1.000
_cell.length_c   1.000
_cell.angle_alpha   90.00
_cell.angle_beta   90.00
_cell.angle_gamma   90.00
#
_symmetry.space_group_name_H-M   'P 1'
#
loop_
_entity.id
_entity.type
_entity.pdbx_description
1 polymer ?
#
loop_
_entity_poly.entity_id
_entity_poly.type
_entity_poly.pdbx_seq_one_letter_code
_entity_poly.pdbx_strand_id
1 'polypeptide(L)'
;MEVAEPELPRLPEEVIQLIVSHTPPATKRLARLANRAFCAAATPETFRHVQIGTYDYEAVKRVAERPHLSRHVRMVTCHHHGRSVVIDRGFLAALPSIRCFSALKVLILRFSRQRDFQHTRVFGNDMRYTLRHWIMFVLFSCILGDRVLEPNQSFGDREDDDFWLLGRMVSRLGITDERYWAFLRKESPRICLEQLSITNVAIAGTEEFGEDSRVPLDHPFKESQQLSWRNLTTFRRFMSLPSLRKLNLMISPDKEYILAEDNFTETASYGSRNNFPFVVNYLPAWLTPTLARNLTVLCLCHDEIWGYRPRFDFRCVNPGSGGDSGFPNLRVLSLVRYSFSHEWQIEWFASLGNHGLQELYLDECVLLSETHYHVVPSDVHVPDTRIQTDNGNEIVISNHGYLPYPWRDRHSWEHTTVFYRSNLKWRYFFDHWRTSMSSLRVFKMGSTTAHTIWSHAKMQDFWLGDPPRPSAVPAVYAFVHMKKEMQDKFQDPAFRQEIGMRELKLPFYVIFKPNPGDSAMRDYRPWAFLPAGYDRITDSTGAHTSGNEDIEALAMLRETVRQRAAGLLG
;
A
#
# COMPACT_ATOMS: atom_id res chain seq x y z
N MET A 1 19.43 17.45 -63.69
CA MET A 1 18.97 18.16 -62.49
C MET A 1 19.03 17.19 -61.34
N GLU A 2 20.11 17.21 -60.56
CA GLU A 2 20.15 16.53 -59.26
C GLU A 2 19.15 17.25 -58.35
N VAL A 3 18.08 16.55 -57.97
CA VAL A 3 17.14 17.04 -56.96
C VAL A 3 17.90 16.96 -55.65
N ALA A 4 18.37 18.11 -55.16
CA ALA A 4 18.96 18.21 -53.83
C ALA A 4 17.99 17.60 -52.82
N GLU A 5 18.44 16.56 -52.10
CA GLU A 5 17.65 16.00 -51.01
C GLU A 5 17.28 17.13 -50.05
N PRO A 6 16.02 17.22 -49.60
CA PRO A 6 15.62 18.24 -48.65
C PRO A 6 16.38 17.99 -47.34
N GLU A 7 17.44 18.76 -47.09
CA GLU A 7 18.10 18.79 -45.80
C GLU A 7 17.10 19.31 -44.78
N LEU A 8 16.70 18.44 -43.84
CA LEU A 8 15.92 18.86 -42.68
C LEU A 8 16.69 20.00 -42.00
N PRO A 9 16.06 21.17 -41.77
CA PRO A 9 16.70 22.28 -41.10
C PRO A 9 17.26 21.79 -39.77
N ARG A 10 18.52 22.14 -39.46
CA ARG A 10 19.17 21.76 -38.20
C ARG A 10 18.40 22.37 -37.04
N LEU A 11 17.54 21.57 -36.43
CA LEU A 11 16.81 21.95 -35.23
C LEU A 11 17.79 22.14 -34.06
N PRO A 12 17.61 23.17 -33.22
CA PRO A 12 18.35 23.31 -31.97
C PRO A 12 18.17 22.07 -31.07
N GLU A 13 19.18 21.77 -30.25
CA GLU A 13 19.18 20.57 -29.41
C GLU A 13 18.00 20.57 -28.42
N GLU A 14 17.66 21.75 -27.89
CA GLU A 14 16.54 21.95 -26.97
C GLU A 14 15.20 21.60 -27.62
N VAL A 15 15.04 21.94 -28.90
CA VAL A 15 13.82 21.63 -29.67
C VAL A 15 13.75 20.13 -29.94
N ILE A 16 14.86 19.49 -30.29
CA ILE A 16 14.92 18.03 -30.45
C ILE A 16 14.58 17.33 -29.14
N GLN A 17 15.14 17.78 -28.01
CA GLN A 17 14.83 17.25 -26.69
C GLN A 17 13.35 17.41 -26.34
N LEU A 18 12.74 18.55 -26.66
CA LEU A 18 11.31 18.80 -26.45
C LEU A 18 10.43 17.90 -27.32
N ILE A 19 10.78 17.72 -28.59
CA ILE A 19 10.08 16.79 -29.50
C ILE A 19 10.16 15.38 -28.93
N VAL A 20 11.38 14.92 -28.61
CA VAL A 20 11.61 13.59 -28.07
C VAL A 20 10.82 13.39 -26.78
N SER A 21 10.84 14.33 -25.83
CA SER A 21 10.18 14.15 -24.53
C SER A 21 8.67 13.91 -24.65
N HIS A 22 8.01 14.55 -25.62
CA HIS A 22 6.57 14.42 -25.90
C HIS A 22 6.21 13.26 -26.86
N THR A 23 7.19 12.56 -27.43
CA THR A 23 6.90 11.44 -28.34
C THR A 23 6.63 10.12 -27.60
N PRO A 24 5.81 9.22 -28.18
CA PRO A 24 5.59 7.89 -27.63
C PRO A 24 6.87 7.05 -27.53
N PRO A 25 6.95 6.06 -26.61
CA PRO A 25 8.14 5.23 -26.43
C PRO A 25 8.63 4.50 -27.70
N ALA A 26 7.71 4.02 -28.54
CA ALA A 26 8.06 3.38 -29.81
C ALA A 26 8.77 4.37 -30.76
N THR A 27 8.25 5.59 -30.86
CA THR A 27 8.84 6.67 -31.64
C THR A 27 10.19 7.10 -31.10
N LYS A 28 10.37 7.18 -29.77
CA LYS A 28 11.68 7.45 -29.15
C LYS A 28 12.73 6.42 -29.56
N ARG A 29 12.37 5.13 -29.65
CA ARG A 29 13.29 4.07 -30.11
C ARG A 29 13.69 4.23 -31.57
N LEU A 30 12.75 4.59 -32.45
CA LEU A 30 13.02 4.84 -33.87
C LEU A 30 13.83 6.12 -34.08
N ALA A 31 13.53 7.18 -33.32
CA ALA A 31 14.26 8.45 -33.38
C ALA A 31 15.77 8.26 -33.14
N ARG A 32 16.15 7.29 -32.31
CA ARG A 32 17.57 6.95 -32.09
C ARG A 32 18.31 6.50 -33.35
N LEU A 33 17.58 6.01 -34.35
CA LEU A 33 18.13 5.54 -35.62
C LEU A 33 18.11 6.63 -36.71
N ALA A 34 17.47 7.78 -36.46
CA ALA A 34 17.30 8.82 -37.47
C ALA A 34 18.61 9.56 -37.78
N ASN A 35 19.25 10.15 -36.76
CA ASN A 35 20.56 10.78 -36.87
C ASN A 35 21.24 10.91 -35.49
N ARG A 36 22.47 11.43 -35.46
CA ARG A 36 23.25 11.58 -34.21
C ARG A 36 22.58 12.48 -33.17
N ALA A 37 21.94 13.57 -33.58
CA ALA A 37 21.28 14.51 -32.66
C ALA A 37 20.06 13.87 -31.99
N PHE A 38 19.18 13.24 -32.77
CA PHE A 38 18.06 12.48 -32.21
C PHE A 38 18.53 11.27 -31.41
N CYS A 39 19.63 10.61 -31.78
CA CYS A 39 20.22 9.54 -30.97
C CYS A 39 20.67 10.02 -29.59
N ALA A 40 21.36 11.16 -29.53
CA ALA A 40 21.81 11.77 -28.29
C ALA A 40 20.63 12.18 -27.38
N ALA A 41 19.58 12.79 -27.96
CA ALA A 41 18.40 13.22 -27.20
C ALA A 41 17.47 12.06 -26.80
N ALA A 42 17.23 11.10 -27.70
CA ALA A 42 16.28 10.02 -27.49
C ALA A 42 16.84 8.85 -26.67
N THR A 43 18.16 8.65 -26.63
CA THR A 43 18.74 7.53 -25.86
C THR A 43 18.47 7.66 -24.35
N PRO A 44 18.73 8.80 -23.68
CA PRO A 44 18.42 8.98 -22.26
C PRO A 44 16.94 8.76 -21.95
N GLU A 45 16.05 9.30 -22.78
CA GLU A 45 14.60 9.18 -22.61
C GLU A 45 14.09 7.76 -22.86
N THR A 46 14.67 7.04 -23.83
CA THR A 46 14.29 5.65 -24.17
C THR A 46 14.65 4.68 -23.04
N PHE A 47 15.81 4.86 -22.41
CA PHE A 47 16.29 3.96 -21.35
C PHE A 47 16.04 4.49 -19.94
N ARG A 48 15.34 5.62 -19.81
CA ARG A 48 14.98 6.21 -18.51
C ARG A 48 14.21 5.23 -17.63
N HIS A 49 13.36 4.41 -18.24
CA HIS A 49 12.54 3.39 -17.59
C HIS A 49 12.83 2.01 -18.18
N VAL A 50 13.15 1.05 -17.32
CA VAL A 50 13.28 -0.37 -17.69
C VAL A 50 12.30 -1.23 -16.89
N GLN A 51 11.86 -2.33 -17.51
CA GLN A 51 10.93 -3.27 -16.89
C GLN A 51 11.61 -4.64 -16.76
N ILE A 52 11.69 -5.14 -15.52
CA ILE A 52 12.15 -6.50 -15.23
C ILE A 52 10.90 -7.36 -15.14
N GLY A 53 10.71 -8.21 -16.15
CA GLY A 53 9.55 -9.06 -16.30
C GLY A 53 9.92 -10.46 -16.77
N THR A 54 8.98 -11.39 -16.65
CA THR A 54 9.11 -12.78 -17.14
C THR A 54 9.46 -12.84 -18.64
N TYR A 55 9.07 -11.85 -19.43
CA TYR A 55 9.33 -11.83 -20.88
C TYR A 55 10.43 -10.84 -21.29
N ASP A 56 10.81 -9.91 -20.41
CA ASP A 56 11.68 -8.77 -20.75
C ASP A 56 13.06 -8.81 -20.07
N TYR A 57 13.33 -9.83 -19.25
CA TYR A 57 14.53 -9.88 -18.41
C TYR A 57 15.85 -9.86 -19.21
N GLU A 58 15.90 -10.44 -20.41
CA GLU A 58 17.09 -10.42 -21.28
C GLU A 58 17.39 -9.04 -21.85
N ALA A 59 16.36 -8.22 -22.08
CA ALA A 59 16.57 -6.83 -22.50
C ALA A 59 17.21 -6.02 -21.38
N VAL A 60 16.79 -6.23 -20.13
CA VAL A 60 17.36 -5.54 -18.97
C VAL A 60 18.82 -5.93 -18.73
N LYS A 61 19.16 -7.22 -18.84
CA LYS A 61 20.55 -7.68 -18.73
C LYS A 61 21.45 -6.97 -19.75
N ARG A 62 21.04 -6.93 -21.01
CA ARG A 62 21.79 -6.22 -22.07
C ARG A 62 21.94 -4.72 -21.82
N VAL A 63 20.96 -4.08 -21.19
CA VAL A 63 21.07 -2.67 -20.79
C VAL A 63 22.04 -2.52 -19.62
N ALA A 64 22.00 -3.42 -18.63
CA ALA A 64 22.88 -3.42 -17.47
C ALA A 64 24.36 -3.65 -17.85
N GLU A 65 24.62 -4.52 -18.84
CA GLU A 65 25.95 -4.81 -19.37
C GLU A 65 26.58 -3.65 -20.16
N ARG A 66 25.80 -2.60 -20.50
CA ARG A 66 26.24 -1.48 -21.32
C ARG A 66 26.28 -0.19 -20.48
N PRO A 67 27.46 0.25 -19.99
CA PRO A 67 27.58 1.42 -19.11
C PRO A 67 26.99 2.72 -19.69
N HIS A 68 27.07 2.89 -21.01
CA HIS A 68 26.51 4.06 -21.70
C HIS A 68 24.98 4.09 -21.72
N LEU A 69 24.30 2.96 -21.49
CA LEU A 69 22.84 2.86 -21.37
C LEU A 69 22.41 2.82 -19.90
N SER A 70 23.09 2.00 -19.08
CA SER A 70 22.72 1.78 -17.68
C SER A 70 22.69 3.06 -16.84
N ARG A 71 23.59 4.03 -17.14
CA ARG A 71 23.64 5.35 -16.50
C ARG A 71 22.40 6.22 -16.74
N HIS A 72 21.57 5.89 -17.74
CA HIS A 72 20.36 6.64 -18.04
C HIS A 72 19.13 6.09 -17.33
N VAL A 73 19.21 4.89 -16.75
CA VAL A 73 18.09 4.24 -16.06
C VAL A 73 17.80 4.98 -14.74
N ARG A 74 16.63 5.62 -14.67
CA ARG A 74 16.13 6.34 -13.48
C ARG A 74 15.00 5.61 -12.77
N MET A 75 14.30 4.73 -13.48
CA MET A 75 13.15 4.00 -12.99
C MET A 75 13.20 2.53 -13.40
N VAL A 76 12.93 1.65 -12.44
CA VAL A 76 12.81 0.20 -12.66
C VAL A 76 11.42 -0.23 -12.20
N THR A 77 10.69 -0.92 -13.07
CA THR A 77 9.48 -1.64 -12.69
C THR A 77 9.75 -3.14 -12.73
N CYS A 78 9.65 -3.80 -11.58
CA CYS A 78 9.70 -5.25 -11.49
C CYS A 78 8.28 -5.80 -11.48
N HIS A 79 7.94 -6.66 -12.43
CA HIS A 79 6.63 -7.29 -12.51
C HIS A 79 6.79 -8.80 -12.66
N HIS A 80 6.06 -9.56 -11.84
CA HIS A 80 6.00 -11.02 -11.97
C HIS A 80 4.57 -11.44 -12.35
N HIS A 81 4.40 -12.00 -13.54
CA HIS A 81 3.11 -12.53 -13.97
C HIS A 81 2.97 -13.97 -13.45
N GLY A 82 2.44 -14.11 -12.24
CA GLY A 82 2.28 -15.38 -11.51
C GLY A 82 1.25 -16.36 -12.07
N ARG A 83 1.05 -16.40 -13.40
CA ARG A 83 0.21 -17.44 -14.03
C ARG A 83 0.96 -18.75 -14.25
N SER A 84 2.29 -18.72 -14.22
CA SER A 84 3.11 -19.93 -14.37
C SER A 84 3.33 -20.60 -13.02
N VAL A 85 3.09 -21.91 -12.96
CA VAL A 85 3.45 -22.77 -11.83
C VAL A 85 4.99 -22.82 -11.64
N VAL A 86 5.74 -22.53 -12.70
CA VAL A 86 7.20 -22.57 -12.71
C VAL A 86 7.76 -21.16 -12.56
N ILE A 87 8.65 -20.98 -11.58
CA ILE A 87 9.43 -19.76 -11.42
C ILE A 87 10.33 -19.59 -12.63
N ASP A 88 10.18 -18.45 -13.31
CA ASP A 88 11.09 -18.09 -14.39
C ASP A 88 12.48 -17.80 -13.82
N ARG A 89 13.38 -18.73 -14.08
CA ARG A 89 14.79 -18.70 -13.70
C ARG A 89 15.55 -17.54 -14.36
N GLY A 90 15.17 -17.17 -15.58
CA GLY A 90 15.78 -16.05 -16.29
C GLY A 90 15.46 -14.72 -15.63
N PHE A 91 14.18 -14.53 -15.27
CA PHE A 91 13.71 -13.40 -14.48
C PHE A 91 14.47 -13.27 -13.14
N LEU A 92 14.55 -14.35 -12.36
CA LEU A 92 15.29 -14.31 -11.08
C LEU A 92 16.76 -13.95 -11.25
N ALA A 93 17.43 -14.51 -12.27
CA ALA A 93 18.82 -14.21 -12.57
C ALA A 93 19.05 -12.77 -13.06
N ALA A 94 18.01 -12.05 -13.47
CA ALA A 94 18.11 -10.65 -13.91
C ALA A 94 17.92 -9.64 -12.77
N LEU A 95 17.32 -10.03 -11.64
CA LEU A 95 17.11 -9.12 -10.51
C LEU A 95 18.41 -8.43 -10.03
N PRO A 96 19.56 -9.13 -9.92
CA PRO A 96 20.80 -8.49 -9.48
C PRO A 96 21.37 -7.44 -10.43
N SER A 97 20.92 -7.43 -11.70
CA SER A 97 21.35 -6.44 -12.70
C SER A 97 20.99 -4.99 -12.31
N ILE A 98 20.07 -4.80 -11.35
CA ILE A 98 19.72 -3.48 -10.84
C ILE A 98 20.91 -2.72 -10.25
N ARG A 99 21.94 -3.43 -9.77
CA ARG A 99 23.19 -2.85 -9.23
C ARG A 99 23.96 -2.04 -10.27
N CYS A 100 23.74 -2.31 -11.55
CA CYS A 100 24.38 -1.59 -12.65
C CYS A 100 23.72 -0.23 -12.94
N PHE A 101 22.56 0.06 -12.34
CA PHE A 101 21.81 1.31 -12.54
C PHE A 101 22.12 2.32 -11.43
N SER A 102 23.34 2.85 -11.41
CA SER A 102 23.78 3.85 -10.41
C SER A 102 22.92 5.12 -10.37
N ALA A 103 22.21 5.38 -11.46
CA ALA A 103 21.32 6.50 -11.68
C ALA A 103 19.89 6.30 -11.15
N LEU A 104 19.54 5.10 -10.67
CA LEU A 104 18.19 4.70 -10.29
C LEU A 104 17.65 5.54 -9.11
N LYS A 105 16.42 6.06 -9.28
CA LYS A 105 15.70 6.87 -8.30
C LYS A 105 14.36 6.27 -7.89
N VAL A 106 13.70 5.54 -8.79
CA VAL A 106 12.35 5.01 -8.58
C VAL A 106 12.33 3.50 -8.76
N LEU A 107 11.85 2.78 -7.74
CA LEU A 107 11.61 1.35 -7.80
C LEU A 107 10.11 1.07 -7.64
N ILE A 108 9.54 0.36 -8.61
CA ILE A 108 8.15 -0.07 -8.59
C ILE A 108 8.08 -1.59 -8.61
N LEU A 109 7.52 -2.19 -7.57
CA LEU A 109 7.27 -3.62 -7.45
C LEU A 109 5.80 -3.89 -7.71
N ARG A 110 5.51 -4.52 -8.85
CA ARG A 110 4.15 -4.89 -9.26
C ARG A 110 3.93 -6.37 -9.05
N PHE A 111 3.46 -6.73 -7.87
CA PHE A 111 3.04 -8.10 -7.61
C PHE A 111 1.60 -8.31 -8.08
N SER A 112 1.33 -9.49 -8.62
CA SER A 112 -0.04 -9.99 -8.82
C SER A 112 -0.78 -10.03 -7.48
N ARG A 113 -2.10 -10.10 -7.50
CA ARG A 113 -2.87 -10.39 -6.28
C ARG A 113 -2.88 -11.88 -5.95
N GLN A 114 -2.95 -12.72 -6.99
CA GLN A 114 -2.92 -14.19 -6.88
C GLN A 114 -1.67 -14.66 -6.13
N ARG A 115 -1.80 -15.76 -5.37
CA ARG A 115 -0.67 -16.44 -4.71
C ARG A 115 0.48 -16.62 -5.70
N ASP A 116 1.71 -16.53 -5.20
CA ASP A 116 2.92 -16.72 -6.01
C ASP A 116 2.94 -18.10 -6.72
N PHE A 117 2.23 -19.08 -6.16
CA PHE A 117 2.05 -20.42 -6.72
C PHE A 117 0.60 -20.85 -6.60
N GLN A 118 0.02 -21.32 -7.72
CA GLN A 118 -1.24 -22.07 -7.70
C GLN A 118 -0.91 -23.51 -7.31
N HIS A 119 -1.25 -23.91 -6.08
CA HIS A 119 -1.28 -25.28 -5.56
C HIS A 119 -0.33 -26.29 -6.24
N THR A 120 0.98 -26.19 -5.99
CA THR A 120 1.84 -27.37 -6.16
C THR A 120 1.86 -28.12 -4.84
N ARG A 121 0.93 -29.08 -4.70
CA ARG A 121 0.92 -30.10 -3.63
C ARG A 121 2.23 -30.89 -3.50
N VAL A 122 3.23 -30.63 -4.34
CA VAL A 122 4.49 -31.38 -4.46
C VAL A 122 5.34 -31.29 -3.19
N PHE A 123 5.19 -30.24 -2.35
CA PHE A 123 5.99 -30.11 -1.13
C PHE A 123 5.21 -29.65 0.11
N GLY A 124 4.04 -30.23 0.40
CA GLY A 124 3.46 -30.36 1.76
C GLY A 124 3.29 -29.12 2.67
N ASN A 125 3.66 -27.92 2.24
CA ASN A 125 3.68 -26.67 3.00
C ASN A 125 3.52 -25.50 2.01
N ASP A 126 2.27 -25.10 1.75
CA ASP A 126 1.97 -23.95 0.88
C ASP A 126 2.46 -22.66 1.56
N MET A 127 3.58 -22.13 1.05
CA MET A 127 4.17 -20.87 1.48
C MET A 127 3.61 -19.74 0.62
N ARG A 128 2.70 -18.96 1.20
CA ARG A 128 2.11 -17.80 0.52
C ARG A 128 3.16 -16.71 0.36
N TYR A 129 3.14 -16.02 -0.78
CA TYR A 129 3.87 -14.77 -1.03
C TYR A 129 5.41 -14.81 -0.84
N THR A 130 6.03 -15.99 -0.78
CA THR A 130 7.48 -16.14 -0.52
C THR A 130 8.35 -15.64 -1.67
N LEU A 131 7.91 -15.80 -2.91
CA LEU A 131 8.63 -15.29 -4.07
C LEU A 131 8.68 -13.75 -4.05
N ARG A 132 7.60 -13.08 -3.64
CA ARG A 132 7.59 -11.60 -3.50
C ARG A 132 8.62 -11.13 -2.49
N HIS A 133 8.71 -11.81 -1.35
CA HIS A 133 9.68 -11.45 -0.32
C HIS A 133 11.11 -11.72 -0.77
N TRP A 134 11.34 -12.78 -1.54
CA TRP A 134 12.63 -13.01 -2.18
C TRP A 134 12.99 -11.87 -3.14
N ILE A 135 12.06 -11.47 -4.01
CA ILE A 135 12.27 -10.36 -4.95
C ILE A 135 12.59 -9.08 -4.18
N MET A 136 11.82 -8.74 -3.14
CA MET A 136 12.08 -7.59 -2.29
C MET A 136 13.47 -7.67 -1.64
N PHE A 137 13.81 -8.81 -1.05
CA PHE A 137 15.11 -9.03 -0.41
C PHE A 137 16.28 -8.83 -1.39
N VAL A 138 16.22 -9.46 -2.57
CA VAL A 138 17.26 -9.35 -3.60
C VAL A 138 17.43 -7.89 -4.04
N LEU A 139 16.33 -7.21 -4.37
CA LEU A 139 16.37 -5.84 -4.88
C LEU A 139 16.83 -4.85 -3.79
N PHE A 140 16.39 -5.03 -2.54
CA PHE A 140 16.80 -4.19 -1.43
C PHE A 140 18.28 -4.37 -1.10
N SER A 141 18.77 -5.62 -1.08
CA SER A 141 20.20 -5.92 -0.94
C SER A 141 21.02 -5.28 -2.05
N CYS A 142 20.54 -5.32 -3.31
CA CYS A 142 21.23 -4.68 -4.43
C CYS A 142 21.29 -3.15 -4.31
N ILE A 143 20.24 -2.52 -3.79
CA ILE A 143 20.17 -1.06 -3.61
C ILE A 143 21.03 -0.61 -2.44
N LEU A 144 21.05 -1.38 -1.34
CA LEU A 144 21.94 -1.13 -0.22
C LEU A 144 23.40 -1.29 -0.62
N GLY A 145 23.69 -2.29 -1.47
CA GLY A 145 25.03 -2.55 -1.99
C GLY A 145 25.97 -3.21 -0.97
N ASP A 146 25.48 -3.54 0.21
CA ASP A 146 26.24 -4.22 1.23
C ASP A 146 26.53 -5.67 0.84
N ARG A 147 27.66 -6.19 1.35
CA ARG A 147 27.90 -7.63 1.39
C ARG A 147 26.99 -8.25 2.45
N VAL A 148 26.19 -9.22 2.05
CA VAL A 148 25.28 -9.96 2.94
C VAL A 148 25.86 -11.33 3.30
N LEU A 149 26.60 -11.97 2.38
CA LEU A 149 27.24 -13.27 2.61
C LEU A 149 28.76 -13.14 2.55
N GLU A 150 29.47 -13.89 3.39
CA GLU A 150 30.92 -14.02 3.26
C GLU A 150 31.29 -14.86 2.00
N PRO A 151 32.51 -14.70 1.45
CA PRO A 151 32.89 -15.28 0.14
C PRO A 151 32.70 -16.79 0.00
N ASN A 152 32.82 -17.56 1.09
CA ASN A 152 32.66 -19.02 1.10
C ASN A 152 31.41 -19.48 1.85
N GLN A 153 30.55 -18.54 2.24
CA GLN A 153 29.39 -18.83 3.07
C GLN A 153 28.20 -19.24 2.20
N SER A 154 27.50 -20.27 2.65
CA SER A 154 26.24 -20.75 2.10
C SER A 154 25.08 -20.40 3.04
N PHE A 155 23.85 -20.48 2.53
CA PHE A 155 22.68 -20.33 3.38
C PHE A 155 22.52 -21.57 4.27
N GLY A 156 22.71 -21.41 5.58
CA GLY A 156 22.64 -22.50 6.57
C GLY A 156 23.85 -22.62 7.50
N ASP A 157 24.96 -21.93 7.19
CA ASP A 157 26.21 -22.02 7.96
C ASP A 157 26.21 -21.18 9.26
N ARG A 158 25.19 -20.35 9.48
CA ARG A 158 25.01 -19.54 10.69
C ARG A 158 23.72 -19.92 11.41
N GLU A 159 23.78 -20.00 12.74
CA GLU A 159 22.60 -20.11 13.63
C GLU A 159 21.87 -18.77 13.83
N ASP A 160 22.13 -17.77 12.98
CA ASP A 160 21.47 -16.47 13.03
C ASP A 160 20.11 -16.53 12.31
N ASP A 161 19.05 -16.05 12.97
CA ASP A 161 17.65 -16.22 12.55
C ASP A 161 17.39 -15.73 11.11
N ASP A 162 18.03 -14.64 10.71
CA ASP A 162 17.88 -14.02 9.39
C ASP A 162 18.42 -14.92 8.26
N PHE A 163 19.55 -15.61 8.47
CA PHE A 163 20.19 -16.45 7.44
C PHE A 163 19.52 -17.81 7.30
N TRP A 164 19.05 -18.36 8.41
CA TRP A 164 18.23 -19.56 8.40
C TRP A 164 16.93 -19.34 7.60
N LEU A 165 16.32 -18.15 7.73
CA LEU A 165 15.16 -17.73 6.95
C LEU A 165 15.42 -17.81 5.44
N LEU A 166 16.52 -17.18 5.02
CA LEU A 166 16.94 -17.10 3.62
C LEU A 166 17.24 -18.48 3.03
N GLY A 167 17.90 -19.35 3.81
CA GLY A 167 18.14 -20.75 3.40
C GLY A 167 16.85 -21.53 3.16
N ARG A 168 15.86 -21.39 4.05
CA ARG A 168 14.53 -21.98 3.83
C ARG A 168 13.85 -21.44 2.59
N MET A 169 13.95 -20.14 2.30
CA MET A 169 13.37 -19.56 1.07
C MET A 169 14.03 -20.13 -0.18
N VAL A 170 15.36 -20.14 -0.20
CA VAL A 170 16.16 -20.60 -1.34
C VAL A 170 15.85 -22.06 -1.66
N SER A 171 15.78 -22.90 -0.62
CA SER A 171 15.37 -24.30 -0.74
C SER A 171 13.94 -24.44 -1.26
N ARG A 172 12.97 -23.72 -0.66
CA ARG A 172 11.55 -23.81 -1.04
C ARG A 172 11.22 -23.27 -2.43
N LEU A 173 11.92 -22.21 -2.87
CA LEU A 173 11.79 -21.68 -4.22
C LEU A 173 12.57 -22.52 -5.25
N GLY A 174 13.34 -23.53 -4.82
CA GLY A 174 14.14 -24.35 -5.73
C GLY A 174 15.25 -23.57 -6.45
N ILE A 175 15.79 -22.53 -5.80
CA ILE A 175 16.81 -21.62 -6.32
C ILE A 175 18.16 -21.83 -5.63
N THR A 176 18.46 -23.09 -5.28
CA THR A 176 19.67 -23.51 -4.56
C THR A 176 20.96 -23.24 -5.31
N ASP A 177 20.89 -23.12 -6.65
CA ASP A 177 22.02 -22.75 -7.50
C ASP A 177 22.59 -21.38 -7.10
N GLU A 178 23.91 -21.36 -6.87
CA GLU A 178 24.65 -20.19 -6.43
C GLU A 178 24.45 -18.97 -7.33
N ARG A 179 24.21 -19.16 -8.63
CA ARG A 179 24.03 -18.05 -9.58
C ARG A 179 22.91 -17.07 -9.21
N TYR A 180 21.93 -17.51 -8.42
CA TYR A 180 20.80 -16.67 -8.00
C TYR A 180 21.10 -15.76 -6.81
N TRP A 181 22.18 -16.02 -6.08
CA TRP A 181 22.47 -15.36 -4.81
C TRP A 181 23.96 -15.05 -4.61
N ALA A 182 24.86 -15.48 -5.51
CA ALA A 182 26.29 -15.16 -5.51
C ALA A 182 26.58 -13.65 -5.41
N PHE A 183 25.67 -12.83 -5.97
CA PHE A 183 25.80 -11.38 -5.93
C PHE A 183 25.82 -10.83 -4.49
N LEU A 184 25.23 -11.53 -3.52
CA LEU A 184 25.20 -11.14 -2.11
C LEU A 184 26.59 -11.19 -1.45
N ARG A 185 27.57 -11.85 -2.07
CA ARG A 185 28.97 -11.89 -1.61
C ARG A 185 29.80 -10.69 -2.05
N LYS A 186 29.27 -9.87 -2.96
CA LYS A 186 29.97 -8.73 -3.55
C LYS A 186 29.38 -7.45 -3.00
N GLU A 187 30.23 -6.49 -2.67
CA GLU A 187 29.81 -5.11 -2.40
C GLU A 187 29.55 -4.36 -3.72
N SER A 188 28.67 -3.38 -3.69
CA SER A 188 28.48 -2.41 -4.78
C SER A 188 28.17 -1.03 -4.22
N PRO A 189 28.36 0.02 -5.02
CA PRO A 189 27.91 1.35 -4.66
C PRO A 189 26.42 1.34 -4.28
N ARG A 190 26.10 1.95 -3.14
CA ARG A 190 24.72 2.16 -2.69
C ARG A 190 23.98 3.03 -3.69
N ILE A 191 22.75 2.63 -4.02
CA ILE A 191 21.87 3.38 -4.90
C ILE A 191 21.06 4.38 -4.07
N CYS A 192 21.11 5.66 -4.45
CA CYS A 192 20.34 6.73 -3.82
C CYS A 192 18.88 6.73 -4.28
N LEU A 193 18.13 5.69 -3.90
CA LEU A 193 16.72 5.53 -4.21
C LEU A 193 15.87 6.60 -3.49
N GLU A 194 14.96 7.23 -4.24
CA GLU A 194 14.09 8.31 -3.73
C GLU A 194 12.63 7.88 -3.55
N GLN A 195 12.19 6.91 -4.36
CA GLN A 195 10.81 6.43 -4.34
C GLN A 195 10.73 4.90 -4.38
N LEU A 196 9.90 4.35 -3.49
CA LEU A 196 9.48 2.97 -3.49
C LEU A 196 7.96 2.90 -3.69
N SER A 197 7.51 2.02 -4.59
CA SER A 197 6.09 1.73 -4.77
C SER A 197 5.88 0.22 -4.85
N ILE A 198 5.04 -0.34 -4.00
CA ILE A 198 4.78 -1.79 -3.93
C ILE A 198 3.29 -2.04 -4.03
N THR A 199 2.87 -2.86 -5.00
CA THR A 199 1.47 -3.31 -5.11
C THR A 199 1.30 -4.71 -4.54
N ASN A 200 0.18 -4.95 -3.87
CA ASN A 200 -0.20 -6.23 -3.26
C ASN A 200 0.89 -6.76 -2.31
N VAL A 201 1.39 -5.91 -1.42
CA VAL A 201 2.24 -6.37 -0.32
C VAL A 201 1.37 -7.17 0.66
N ALA A 202 1.87 -8.33 1.07
CA ALA A 202 1.22 -9.27 1.98
C ALA A 202 2.30 -9.94 2.83
N ILE A 203 1.94 -10.68 3.87
CA ILE A 203 2.94 -11.45 4.65
C ILE A 203 3.25 -12.76 3.98
N ALA A 204 4.53 -13.13 3.93
CA ALA A 204 4.89 -14.50 3.62
C ALA A 204 4.54 -15.40 4.81
N GLY A 205 3.49 -16.20 4.63
CA GLY A 205 2.96 -17.11 5.65
C GLY A 205 3.11 -18.57 5.24
N THR A 206 3.27 -19.44 6.23
CA THR A 206 3.06 -20.89 6.10
C THR A 206 1.57 -21.20 6.29
N GLU A 207 0.97 -21.99 5.40
CA GLU A 207 -0.22 -22.74 5.78
C GLU A 207 0.18 -23.81 6.80
N GLU A 208 0.11 -23.51 8.09
CA GLU A 208 0.01 -24.59 9.08
C GLU A 208 -1.38 -25.21 8.95
N PHE A 209 -1.38 -26.49 8.60
CA PHE A 209 -2.41 -27.52 8.75
C PHE A 209 -3.85 -27.04 8.96
N GLY A 210 -4.71 -27.41 8.00
CA GLY A 210 -6.16 -27.29 8.11
C GLY A 210 -6.68 -27.68 9.50
N GLU A 211 -7.64 -26.88 9.95
CA GLU A 211 -8.70 -27.00 10.97
C GLU A 211 -8.63 -28.04 12.12
N ASP A 212 -7.84 -29.12 12.04
CA ASP A 212 -7.86 -30.28 12.94
C ASP A 212 -6.63 -30.44 13.85
N SER A 213 -5.63 -29.55 13.78
CA SER A 213 -4.47 -29.65 14.67
C SER A 213 -4.81 -29.16 16.09
N ARG A 214 -5.18 -30.13 16.95
CA ARG A 214 -5.41 -30.02 18.41
C ARG A 214 -4.16 -29.62 19.22
N VAL A 215 -3.33 -28.72 18.70
CA VAL A 215 -2.15 -28.22 19.41
C VAL A 215 -2.58 -27.01 20.26
N PRO A 216 -2.45 -27.09 21.60
CA PRO A 216 -2.81 -26.01 22.52
C PRO A 216 -2.17 -24.67 22.12
N LEU A 217 -2.88 -23.58 22.39
CA LEU A 217 -2.44 -22.20 22.10
C LEU A 217 -1.11 -21.83 22.78
N ASP A 218 -0.74 -22.53 23.86
CA ASP A 218 0.44 -22.24 24.68
C ASP A 218 1.66 -23.07 24.29
N HIS A 219 1.67 -23.71 23.12
CA HIS A 219 2.85 -24.46 22.69
C HIS A 219 3.94 -23.50 22.19
N PRO A 220 5.15 -23.49 22.78
CA PRO A 220 6.27 -22.61 22.39
C PRO A 220 6.80 -22.84 20.95
N PHE A 221 6.19 -23.77 20.21
CA PHE A 221 6.48 -24.07 18.81
C PHE A 221 5.66 -23.23 17.80
N LYS A 222 4.63 -22.47 18.22
CA LYS A 222 3.82 -21.62 17.31
C LYS A 222 4.37 -20.21 17.11
N GLU A 223 4.99 -19.63 18.13
CA GLU A 223 5.67 -18.32 17.99
C GLU A 223 6.97 -18.42 17.18
N SER A 224 7.60 -19.59 17.17
CA SER A 224 8.86 -19.86 16.45
C SER A 224 8.70 -20.19 14.96
N GLN A 225 7.47 -20.34 14.43
CA GLN A 225 7.24 -20.68 13.01
C GLN A 225 6.73 -19.53 12.12
N GLN A 226 6.43 -18.36 12.68
CA GLN A 226 6.23 -17.18 11.83
C GLN A 226 7.61 -16.66 11.43
N LEU A 227 8.00 -16.91 10.18
CA LEU A 227 9.12 -16.22 9.54
C LEU A 227 8.94 -14.71 9.77
N SER A 228 9.66 -14.15 10.74
CA SER A 228 9.47 -12.75 11.11
C SER A 228 10.26 -11.87 10.16
N TRP A 229 9.74 -11.65 8.95
CA TRP A 229 10.34 -10.74 7.97
C TRP A 229 10.52 -9.31 8.51
N ARG A 230 9.84 -8.98 9.60
CA ARG A 230 10.00 -7.76 10.38
C ARG A 230 11.43 -7.57 10.89
N ASN A 231 12.12 -8.68 11.19
CA ASN A 231 13.44 -8.65 11.81
C ASN A 231 14.59 -8.62 10.81
N LEU A 232 14.32 -8.93 9.52
CA LEU A 232 15.35 -8.94 8.50
C LEU A 232 16.06 -7.59 8.43
N THR A 233 17.34 -7.62 8.80
CA THR A 233 18.19 -6.42 8.89
C THR A 233 18.21 -5.64 7.57
N THR A 234 18.20 -6.34 6.42
CA THR A 234 18.11 -5.74 5.08
C THR A 234 16.88 -4.85 4.91
N PHE A 235 15.70 -5.29 5.34
CA PHE A 235 14.47 -4.50 5.20
C PHE A 235 14.52 -3.26 6.08
N ARG A 236 14.95 -3.40 7.34
CA ARG A 236 15.07 -2.25 8.26
C ARG A 236 16.07 -1.21 7.73
N ARG A 237 17.24 -1.65 7.26
CA ARG A 237 18.27 -0.77 6.68
C ARG A 237 17.80 -0.09 5.40
N PHE A 238 17.07 -0.83 4.55
CA PHE A 238 16.48 -0.27 3.33
C PHE A 238 15.43 0.80 3.66
N MET A 239 14.51 0.52 4.59
CA MET A 239 13.51 1.50 5.02
C MET A 239 14.14 2.72 5.66
N SER A 240 15.31 2.59 6.29
CA SER A 240 16.08 3.73 6.84
C SER A 240 17.01 4.41 5.81
N LEU A 241 16.80 4.24 4.50
CA LEU A 241 17.53 4.98 3.45
C LEU A 241 17.31 6.49 3.61
N PRO A 242 18.38 7.31 3.74
CA PRO A 242 18.24 8.77 3.88
C PRO A 242 17.72 9.44 2.60
N SER A 243 17.92 8.80 1.45
CA SER A 243 17.42 9.28 0.16
C SER A 243 15.93 8.98 -0.06
N LEU A 244 15.36 8.00 0.65
CA LEU A 244 13.99 7.53 0.42
C LEU A 244 12.98 8.53 1.00
N ARG A 245 12.27 9.21 0.10
CA ARG A 245 11.34 10.30 0.44
C ARG A 245 9.90 9.98 0.08
N LYS A 246 9.67 9.02 -0.81
CA LYS A 246 8.33 8.67 -1.30
C LYS A 246 8.05 7.19 -1.10
N LEU A 247 7.00 6.88 -0.36
CA LEU A 247 6.56 5.52 -0.12
C LEU A 247 5.09 5.36 -0.53
N ASN A 248 4.84 4.46 -1.48
CA ASN A 248 3.50 4.04 -1.85
C ASN A 248 3.34 2.54 -1.58
N LEU A 249 2.42 2.15 -0.71
CA LEU A 249 2.10 0.74 -0.45
C LEU A 249 0.63 0.45 -0.74
N MET A 250 0.37 -0.59 -1.53
CA MET A 250 -0.95 -1.20 -1.66
C MET A 250 -0.91 -2.56 -1.00
N ILE A 251 -1.65 -2.70 0.09
CA ILE A 251 -1.67 -3.85 1.00
C ILE A 251 -2.84 -4.75 0.61
N SER A 252 -2.56 -6.04 0.43
CA SER A 252 -3.58 -7.04 0.12
C SER A 252 -3.89 -7.91 1.34
N PRO A 253 -5.13 -8.38 1.50
CA PRO A 253 -5.48 -9.32 2.55
C PRO A 253 -4.74 -10.64 2.36
N ASP A 254 -4.29 -11.24 3.47
CA ASP A 254 -3.48 -12.47 3.45
C ASP A 254 -4.28 -13.74 3.06
N LYS A 255 -5.60 -13.66 2.85
CA LYS A 255 -6.48 -14.81 2.53
C LYS A 255 -7.39 -14.51 1.34
N GLU A 256 -7.02 -15.03 0.17
CA GLU A 256 -7.98 -15.38 -0.87
C GLU A 256 -8.19 -16.90 -0.81
N TYR A 257 -9.41 -17.32 -0.46
CA TYR A 257 -9.85 -18.67 -0.73
C TYR A 257 -10.39 -18.69 -2.16
N ILE A 258 -9.73 -19.44 -3.03
CA ILE A 258 -10.25 -19.77 -4.35
C ILE A 258 -11.19 -20.95 -4.10
N LEU A 259 -12.50 -20.73 -4.12
CA LEU A 259 -13.43 -21.86 -4.19
C LEU A 259 -13.21 -22.57 -5.53
N ALA A 260 -13.29 -23.90 -5.53
CA ALA A 260 -12.87 -24.78 -6.63
C ALA A 260 -13.65 -24.63 -7.95
N GLU A 261 -14.60 -23.71 -8.01
CA GLU A 261 -15.35 -23.36 -9.22
C GLU A 261 -14.88 -21.96 -9.65
N ASP A 262 -14.51 -21.78 -10.92
CA ASP A 262 -13.90 -20.58 -11.55
C ASP A 262 -14.66 -19.24 -11.38
N ASN A 263 -15.67 -19.19 -10.51
CA ASN A 263 -16.29 -17.97 -10.05
C ASN A 263 -15.42 -17.35 -8.95
N PHE A 264 -14.77 -16.23 -9.29
CA PHE A 264 -14.09 -15.34 -8.32
C PHE A 264 -15.11 -14.76 -7.32
N THR A 265 -15.54 -15.55 -6.35
CA THR A 265 -16.18 -15.04 -5.13
C THR A 265 -15.10 -14.90 -4.08
N GLU A 266 -14.63 -13.66 -3.87
CA GLU A 266 -13.86 -13.31 -2.68
C GLU A 266 -14.61 -13.88 -1.47
N THR A 267 -13.92 -14.63 -0.61
CA THR A 267 -14.53 -15.28 0.55
C THR A 267 -15.35 -14.26 1.32
N ALA A 268 -16.66 -14.42 1.24
CA ALA A 268 -17.57 -13.56 1.95
C ALA A 268 -17.33 -13.70 3.47
N SER A 269 -16.84 -14.84 3.94
CA SER A 269 -16.56 -15.09 5.36
C SER A 269 -15.31 -14.36 5.87
N TYR A 270 -15.49 -13.26 6.60
CA TYR A 270 -14.47 -12.76 7.53
C TYR A 270 -14.31 -13.75 8.68
N GLY A 271 -13.36 -14.68 8.57
CA GLY A 271 -13.07 -15.60 9.66
C GLY A 271 -12.51 -14.88 10.89
N SER A 272 -12.82 -15.42 12.08
CA SER A 272 -12.25 -15.00 13.38
C SER A 272 -10.73 -14.85 13.42
N ARG A 273 -10.06 -15.57 12.51
CA ARG A 273 -8.60 -15.65 12.35
C ARG A 273 -8.05 -14.76 11.23
N ASN A 274 -8.84 -13.81 10.69
CA ASN A 274 -8.33 -12.80 9.77
C ASN A 274 -7.53 -11.77 10.57
N ASN A 275 -6.29 -12.13 10.89
CA ASN A 275 -5.44 -11.34 11.78
C ASN A 275 -4.72 -10.18 11.09
N PHE A 276 -4.90 -10.03 9.76
CA PHE A 276 -4.23 -9.01 8.93
C PHE A 276 -2.82 -8.66 9.45
N PRO A 277 -1.96 -9.67 9.67
CA PRO A 277 -0.74 -9.45 10.44
C PRO A 277 0.17 -8.40 9.78
N PHE A 278 0.03 -8.12 8.47
CA PHE A 278 0.90 -7.16 7.78
C PHE A 278 0.67 -5.77 8.36
N VAL A 279 -0.59 -5.34 8.41
CA VAL A 279 -0.97 -4.02 8.92
C VAL A 279 -0.64 -3.90 10.40
N VAL A 280 -0.85 -4.96 11.19
CA VAL A 280 -0.66 -4.91 12.65
C VAL A 280 0.81 -4.99 13.05
N ASN A 281 1.59 -5.86 12.40
CA ASN A 281 2.94 -6.20 12.86
C ASN A 281 4.07 -5.67 11.97
N TYR A 282 3.86 -5.58 10.65
CA TYR A 282 4.94 -5.30 9.69
C TYR A 282 4.94 -3.85 9.24
N LEU A 283 3.77 -3.28 8.94
CA LEU A 283 3.66 -1.90 8.49
C LEU A 283 4.24 -0.90 9.51
N PRO A 284 3.95 -1.00 10.83
CA PRO A 284 4.57 -0.11 11.82
C PRO A 284 6.10 -0.28 11.88
N ALA A 285 6.59 -1.51 11.67
CA ALA A 285 8.03 -1.79 11.71
C ALA A 285 8.77 -1.31 10.46
N TRP A 286 8.09 -1.24 9.31
CA TRP A 286 8.62 -0.69 8.07
C TRP A 286 8.69 0.84 8.14
N LEU A 287 7.75 1.48 8.83
CA LEU A 287 7.76 2.91 9.09
C LEU A 287 8.70 3.25 10.25
N THR A 288 10.00 2.97 10.05
CA THR A 288 11.04 3.29 11.04
C THR A 288 11.05 4.79 11.36
N PRO A 289 11.52 5.22 12.55
CA PRO A 289 11.63 6.64 12.87
C PRO A 289 12.43 7.43 11.81
N THR A 290 13.53 6.84 11.32
CA THR A 290 14.33 7.42 10.23
C THR A 290 13.52 7.61 8.95
N LEU A 291 12.74 6.61 8.55
CA LEU A 291 11.89 6.73 7.36
C LEU A 291 10.83 7.82 7.55
N ALA A 292 10.12 7.77 8.67
CA ALA A 292 9.05 8.72 8.97
C ALA A 292 9.53 10.18 8.95
N ARG A 293 10.75 10.44 9.44
CA ARG A 293 11.40 11.75 9.38
C ARG A 293 11.76 12.18 7.95
N ASN A 294 12.07 11.26 7.05
CA ASN A 294 12.50 11.57 5.68
C ASN A 294 11.35 11.66 4.67
N LEU A 295 10.22 11.02 4.95
CA LEU A 295 9.10 10.94 4.02
C LEU A 295 8.49 12.30 3.74
N THR A 296 8.38 12.63 2.45
CA THR A 296 7.60 13.76 1.94
C THR A 296 6.29 13.32 1.29
N VAL A 297 6.20 12.06 0.85
CA VAL A 297 4.99 11.46 0.28
C VAL A 297 4.75 10.09 0.90
N LEU A 298 3.57 9.90 1.48
CA LEU A 298 3.10 8.61 1.98
C LEU A 298 1.74 8.30 1.35
N CYS A 299 1.65 7.15 0.69
CA CYS A 299 0.39 6.60 0.20
C CYS A 299 0.19 5.19 0.75
N LEU A 300 -0.88 5.00 1.51
CA LEU A 300 -1.28 3.71 2.07
C LEU A 300 -2.65 3.35 1.51
N CYS A 301 -2.67 2.31 0.69
CA CYS A 301 -3.88 1.73 0.15
C CYS A 301 -4.06 0.33 0.73
N HIS A 302 -5.28 0.01 1.14
CA HIS A 302 -5.64 -1.33 1.57
C HIS A 302 -6.84 -1.81 0.76
N ASP A 303 -6.83 -3.09 0.40
CA ASP A 303 -7.88 -3.71 -0.39
C ASP A 303 -9.23 -3.83 0.35
N GLU A 304 -9.25 -3.61 1.66
CA GLU A 304 -10.42 -3.62 2.57
C GLU A 304 -10.37 -2.41 3.52
N ILE A 305 -11.47 -2.09 4.20
CA ILE A 305 -11.46 -1.04 5.24
C ILE A 305 -10.48 -1.43 6.36
N TRP A 306 -9.65 -0.47 6.80
CA TRP A 306 -8.59 -0.68 7.81
C TRP A 306 -8.49 0.51 8.77
N GLY A 307 -7.59 0.47 9.75
CA GLY A 307 -7.40 1.53 10.76
C GLY A 307 -8.05 1.15 12.10
N TYR A 308 -9.33 0.77 12.07
CA TYR A 308 -9.99 0.14 13.22
C TYR A 308 -9.78 -1.37 13.26
N ARG A 309 -10.06 -2.08 12.15
CA ARG A 309 -9.79 -3.50 11.97
C ARG A 309 -9.38 -3.83 10.52
N PRO A 310 -8.13 -4.24 10.24
CA PRO A 310 -7.01 -4.28 11.17
C PRO A 310 -6.74 -2.94 11.83
N ARG A 311 -6.30 -3.00 13.09
CA ARG A 311 -5.90 -1.81 13.83
C ARG A 311 -4.59 -1.27 13.25
N PHE A 312 -4.56 0.03 13.00
CA PHE A 312 -3.33 0.76 12.72
C PHE A 312 -3.37 2.11 13.43
N ASP A 313 -2.43 2.32 14.36
CA ASP A 313 -2.37 3.53 15.17
C ASP A 313 -1.14 4.35 14.77
N PHE A 314 -1.38 5.48 14.08
CA PHE A 314 -0.31 6.33 13.58
C PHE A 314 0.56 6.94 14.68
N ARG A 315 0.05 7.04 15.92
CA ARG A 315 0.84 7.51 17.07
C ARG A 315 2.00 6.59 17.40
N CYS A 316 1.96 5.33 16.93
CA CYS A 316 3.05 4.37 17.08
C CYS A 316 4.21 4.60 16.10
N VAL A 317 4.06 5.48 15.10
CA VAL A 317 5.09 5.75 14.09
C VAL A 317 5.90 6.98 14.52
N ASN A 318 7.22 6.82 14.69
CA ASN A 318 8.11 7.88 15.22
C ASN A 318 7.51 8.58 16.46
N PRO A 319 7.26 7.81 17.53
CA PRO A 319 6.59 8.28 18.73
C PRO A 319 7.45 9.33 19.43
N GLY A 320 6.84 10.42 19.88
CA GLY A 320 7.53 11.53 20.54
C GLY A 320 6.59 12.69 20.85
N SER A 321 7.17 13.81 21.26
CA SER A 321 6.47 15.07 21.49
C SER A 321 7.15 16.19 20.73
N GLY A 322 6.37 17.07 20.09
CA GLY A 322 6.89 18.23 19.34
C GLY A 322 7.01 17.98 17.83
N GLY A 323 7.58 18.97 17.12
CA GLY A 323 7.55 19.04 15.66
C GLY A 323 8.33 17.96 14.92
N ASP A 324 9.16 17.17 15.61
CA ASP A 324 9.92 16.04 15.04
C ASP A 324 9.22 14.68 15.18
N SER A 325 8.06 14.62 15.85
CA SER A 325 7.26 13.40 16.02
C SER A 325 6.38 13.10 14.80
N GLY A 326 6.00 11.83 14.62
CA GLY A 326 5.17 11.40 13.50
C GLY A 326 5.91 11.56 12.18
N PHE A 327 5.35 12.35 11.27
CA PHE A 327 5.93 12.58 9.94
C PHE A 327 6.26 14.07 9.71
N PRO A 328 7.37 14.57 10.26
CA PRO A 328 7.68 16.00 10.33
C PRO A 328 7.87 16.68 8.95
N ASN A 329 8.32 15.92 7.95
CA ASN A 329 8.59 16.44 6.60
C ASN A 329 7.51 16.09 5.57
N LEU A 330 6.39 15.50 6.02
CA LEU A 330 5.36 15.01 5.12
C LEU A 330 4.64 16.17 4.44
N ARG A 331 4.61 16.14 3.11
CA ARG A 331 3.90 17.12 2.29
C ARG A 331 2.64 16.53 1.67
N VAL A 332 2.64 15.24 1.39
CA VAL A 332 1.52 14.53 0.76
C VAL A 332 1.17 13.28 1.55
N LEU A 333 -0.08 13.20 1.99
CA LEU A 333 -0.65 12.01 2.62
C LEU A 333 -1.85 11.53 1.80
N SER A 334 -1.81 10.26 1.40
CA SER A 334 -2.92 9.60 0.71
C SER A 334 -3.29 8.33 1.46
N LEU A 335 -4.55 8.26 1.91
CA LEU A 335 -5.12 7.10 2.57
C LEU A 335 -6.29 6.61 1.73
N VAL A 336 -6.28 5.31 1.41
CA VAL A 336 -7.39 4.66 0.72
C VAL A 336 -8.04 3.67 1.68
N ARG A 337 -9.35 3.79 1.87
CA ARG A 337 -10.19 2.92 2.73
C ARG A 337 -9.82 2.92 4.21
N TYR A 338 -9.26 4.01 4.71
CA TYR A 338 -8.96 4.15 6.14
C TYR A 338 -10.24 4.49 6.93
N SER A 339 -10.43 3.85 8.07
CA SER A 339 -11.53 4.05 9.00
C SER A 339 -11.09 4.96 10.14
N PHE A 340 -11.71 6.13 10.18
CA PHE A 340 -11.69 7.00 11.35
C PHE A 340 -12.61 6.40 12.42
N SER A 341 -12.22 6.51 13.69
CA SER A 341 -12.88 5.85 14.82
C SER A 341 -12.62 6.49 16.18
N HIS A 342 -11.58 7.33 16.32
CA HIS A 342 -11.17 7.88 17.62
C HIS A 342 -10.81 9.37 17.52
N GLU A 343 -11.07 10.13 18.59
CA GLU A 343 -10.82 11.57 18.67
C GLU A 343 -9.35 11.95 18.45
N TRP A 344 -8.41 11.11 18.89
CA TRP A 344 -6.97 11.37 18.68
C TRP A 344 -6.63 11.59 17.19
N GLN A 345 -7.42 11.02 16.27
CA GLN A 345 -7.21 11.19 14.83
C GLN A 345 -7.53 12.61 14.36
N ILE A 346 -8.42 13.34 15.04
CA ILE A 346 -8.72 14.75 14.72
C ILE A 346 -7.43 15.57 14.89
N GLU A 347 -6.85 15.50 16.08
CA GLU A 347 -5.64 16.26 16.44
C GLU A 347 -4.38 15.76 15.73
N TRP A 348 -4.24 14.44 15.57
CA TRP A 348 -3.04 13.88 14.94
C TRP A 348 -2.93 14.31 13.47
N PHE A 349 -4.01 14.23 12.69
CA PHE A 349 -3.99 14.71 11.30
C PHE A 349 -3.84 16.24 11.22
N ALA A 350 -4.47 16.98 12.14
CA ALA A 350 -4.31 18.43 12.23
C ALA A 350 -2.85 18.84 12.46
N SER A 351 -2.14 18.13 13.35
CA SER A 351 -0.73 18.40 13.64
C SER A 351 0.15 18.28 12.40
N LEU A 352 -0.12 17.32 11.50
CA LEU A 352 0.61 17.22 10.23
C LEU A 352 0.42 18.46 9.36
N GLY A 353 -0.79 19.02 9.32
CA GLY A 353 -1.10 20.26 8.61
C GLY A 353 -0.34 21.46 9.17
N ASN A 354 -0.22 21.55 10.50
CA ASN A 354 0.57 22.60 11.16
C ASN A 354 2.06 22.48 10.85
N HIS A 355 2.54 21.25 10.65
CA HIS A 355 3.94 20.94 10.34
C HIS A 355 4.25 20.87 8.84
N GLY A 356 3.31 21.28 7.99
CA GLY A 356 3.58 21.53 6.58
C GLY A 356 3.03 20.51 5.60
N LEU A 357 2.07 19.66 6.00
CA LEU A 357 1.29 18.84 5.07
C LEU A 357 0.51 19.76 4.12
N GLN A 358 0.74 19.59 2.82
CA GLN A 358 0.18 20.42 1.74
C GLN A 358 -0.95 19.72 1.00
N GLU A 359 -0.90 18.39 0.90
CA GLU A 359 -1.88 17.61 0.17
C GLU A 359 -2.41 16.44 1.00
N LEU A 360 -3.73 16.38 1.16
CA LEU A 360 -4.43 15.29 1.83
C LEU A 360 -5.47 14.67 0.90
N TYR A 361 -5.30 13.38 0.63
CA TYR A 361 -6.20 12.58 -0.19
C TYR A 361 -6.84 11.48 0.66
N LEU A 362 -8.16 11.53 0.80
CA LEU A 362 -8.96 10.55 1.52
C LEU A 362 -9.88 9.84 0.52
N ASP A 363 -9.42 8.70 -0.01
CA ASP A 363 -10.16 7.93 -1.01
C ASP A 363 -10.92 6.78 -0.33
N GLU A 364 -12.24 6.74 -0.48
CA GLU A 364 -13.11 5.71 0.12
C GLU A 364 -12.92 5.54 1.65
N CYS A 365 -12.47 6.60 2.33
CA CYS A 365 -12.35 6.63 3.79
C CYS A 365 -13.73 6.73 4.44
N VAL A 366 -13.87 6.13 5.62
CA VAL A 366 -15.14 6.01 6.35
C VAL A 366 -14.97 6.42 7.82
N LEU A 367 -16.07 6.79 8.47
CA LEU A 367 -16.12 7.04 9.91
C LEU A 367 -16.93 5.95 10.61
N LEU A 368 -16.35 5.35 11.64
CA LEU A 368 -16.97 4.30 12.43
C LEU A 368 -17.99 4.89 13.39
N SER A 369 -19.27 4.52 13.23
CA SER A 369 -20.35 4.94 14.15
C SER A 369 -20.53 3.96 15.30
N GLU A 370 -20.56 2.67 15.01
CA GLU A 370 -20.88 1.63 16.00
C GLU A 370 -20.06 0.37 15.74
N THR A 371 -19.69 -0.31 16.82
CA THR A 371 -19.06 -1.63 16.74
C THR A 371 -19.84 -2.61 17.62
N HIS A 372 -20.04 -3.80 17.10
CA HIS A 372 -20.65 -4.89 17.83
C HIS A 372 -19.59 -5.90 18.27
N TYR A 373 -19.84 -6.56 19.40
CA TYR A 373 -18.97 -7.63 19.90
C TYR A 373 -19.80 -8.71 20.59
N HIS A 374 -19.30 -9.95 20.59
CA HIS A 374 -19.91 -11.05 21.34
C HIS A 374 -19.54 -10.93 22.81
N VAL A 375 -20.55 -10.86 23.67
CA VAL A 375 -20.38 -10.62 25.11
C VAL A 375 -19.53 -11.72 25.77
N VAL A 376 -18.45 -11.32 26.44
CA VAL A 376 -17.88 -12.02 27.60
C VAL A 376 -17.85 -10.99 28.74
N PRO A 377 -18.19 -11.35 30.00
CA PRO A 377 -18.63 -10.38 31.02
C PRO A 377 -17.62 -9.27 31.36
N SER A 378 -18.16 -8.05 31.43
CA SER A 378 -17.83 -6.86 32.25
C SER A 378 -16.39 -6.36 32.50
N ASP A 379 -15.31 -7.09 32.21
CA ASP A 379 -13.93 -6.64 32.56
C ASP A 379 -12.90 -6.84 31.44
N VAL A 380 -13.32 -6.82 30.17
CA VAL A 380 -12.36 -6.94 29.06
C VAL A 380 -11.72 -5.59 28.75
N HIS A 381 -10.67 -5.25 29.51
CA HIS A 381 -9.81 -4.11 29.22
C HIS A 381 -8.81 -4.47 28.12
N VAL A 382 -8.75 -3.66 27.05
CA VAL A 382 -7.66 -3.74 26.08
C VAL A 382 -6.48 -2.99 26.68
N PRO A 383 -5.37 -3.68 27.03
CA PRO A 383 -4.25 -3.04 27.71
C PRO A 383 -3.69 -1.94 26.81
N ASP A 384 -3.34 -0.80 27.40
CA ASP A 384 -2.75 0.33 26.68
C ASP A 384 -1.46 -0.06 25.97
N THR A 385 -1.22 0.58 24.82
CA THR A 385 0.02 0.35 24.07
C THR A 385 1.13 1.19 24.70
N ARG A 386 2.19 0.53 25.18
CA ARG A 386 3.36 1.19 25.74
C ARG A 386 4.49 1.19 24.73
N ILE A 387 5.06 2.36 24.46
CA ILE A 387 6.12 2.52 23.47
C ILE A 387 7.28 3.29 24.08
N GLN A 388 8.48 2.76 23.94
CA GLN A 388 9.70 3.49 24.28
C GLN A 388 10.14 4.36 23.10
N THR A 389 10.40 5.62 23.38
CA THR A 389 10.97 6.58 22.43
C THR A 389 12.49 6.44 22.33
N ASP A 390 13.09 7.01 21.29
CA ASP A 390 14.56 7.05 21.10
C ASP A 390 15.29 7.66 22.31
N ASN A 391 14.61 8.54 23.06
CA ASN A 391 15.14 9.23 24.24
C ASN A 391 14.97 8.42 25.55
N GLY A 392 14.44 7.20 25.47
CA GLY A 392 14.17 6.34 26.64
C GLY A 392 12.87 6.68 27.39
N ASN A 393 12.12 7.70 26.98
CA ASN A 393 10.82 8.02 27.58
C ASN A 393 9.76 7.01 27.15
N GLU A 394 8.88 6.63 28.07
CA GLU A 394 7.72 5.79 27.80
C GLU A 394 6.50 6.64 27.43
N ILE A 395 5.87 6.31 26.30
CA ILE A 395 4.59 6.87 25.87
C ILE A 395 3.53 5.79 26.05
N VAL A 396 2.49 6.12 26.81
CA VAL A 396 1.33 5.26 27.02
C VAL A 396 0.20 5.74 26.12
N ILE A 397 -0.25 4.85 25.24
CA ILE A 397 -1.31 5.13 24.26
C ILE A 397 -2.55 4.35 24.66
N SER A 398 -3.62 5.09 24.97
CA SER A 398 -4.87 4.44 25.35
C SER A 398 -5.45 3.61 24.20
N ASN A 399 -5.85 2.38 24.54
CA ASN A 399 -6.51 1.45 23.64
C ASN A 399 -8.03 1.39 23.83
N HIS A 400 -8.59 2.32 24.61
CA HIS A 400 -10.03 2.43 24.82
C HIS A 400 -10.79 2.61 23.49
N GLY A 401 -11.88 1.85 23.31
CA GLY A 401 -12.72 1.87 22.09
C GLY A 401 -12.30 0.85 21.01
N TYR A 402 -11.08 0.32 21.07
CA TYR A 402 -10.68 -0.80 20.21
C TYR A 402 -11.22 -2.15 20.73
N LEU A 403 -11.44 -3.09 19.81
CA LEU A 403 -11.85 -4.44 20.17
C LEU A 403 -10.70 -5.21 20.86
N PRO A 404 -11.01 -6.05 21.86
CA PRO A 404 -10.02 -6.91 22.52
C PRO A 404 -9.50 -8.05 21.63
N TYR A 405 -8.27 -8.51 21.89
CA TYR A 405 -7.58 -9.56 21.13
C TYR A 405 -7.29 -10.80 21.98
N PRO A 406 -7.40 -12.05 21.46
CA PRO A 406 -8.11 -12.49 20.25
C PRO A 406 -9.54 -12.95 20.55
N TRP A 407 -10.46 -12.60 19.64
CA TRP A 407 -11.85 -13.08 19.61
C TRP A 407 -11.88 -14.62 19.53
N ARG A 408 -12.51 -15.30 20.50
CA ARG A 408 -12.67 -16.76 20.51
C ARG A 408 -13.98 -17.14 19.84
N ASP A 409 -13.87 -17.92 18.77
CA ASP A 409 -14.95 -18.44 17.93
C ASP A 409 -15.77 -19.58 18.62
N ARG A 410 -16.12 -19.41 19.89
CA ARG A 410 -16.92 -20.40 20.62
C ARG A 410 -18.41 -20.07 20.55
N HIS A 411 -19.01 -20.41 19.41
CA HIS A 411 -20.29 -21.12 19.30
C HIS A 411 -21.55 -20.47 19.91
N SER A 412 -21.71 -19.14 19.89
CA SER A 412 -23.07 -18.57 19.98
C SER A 412 -23.26 -17.44 18.97
N TRP A 413 -23.94 -17.78 17.87
CA TRP A 413 -24.30 -16.89 16.77
C TRP A 413 -25.34 -15.83 17.17
N GLU A 414 -25.88 -15.92 18.38
CA GLU A 414 -27.19 -15.33 18.69
C GLU A 414 -27.11 -14.00 19.47
N HIS A 415 -25.93 -13.55 19.94
CA HIS A 415 -25.86 -12.39 20.84
C HIS A 415 -24.63 -11.49 20.62
N THR A 416 -24.66 -10.64 19.58
CA THR A 416 -23.75 -9.49 19.50
C THR A 416 -24.39 -8.25 20.11
N THR A 417 -23.76 -7.63 21.10
CA THR A 417 -24.20 -6.33 21.64
C THR A 417 -23.31 -5.21 21.12
N VAL A 418 -23.79 -3.98 21.25
CA VAL A 418 -22.98 -2.80 20.96
C VAL A 418 -21.83 -2.73 21.97
N PHE A 419 -20.60 -2.74 21.48
CA PHE A 419 -19.39 -2.63 22.28
C PHE A 419 -18.93 -1.17 22.39
N TYR A 420 -18.92 -0.47 21.27
CA TYR A 420 -18.52 0.92 21.21
C TYR A 420 -19.45 1.71 20.29
N ARG A 421 -19.87 2.88 20.75
CA ARG A 421 -20.53 3.90 19.92
C ARG A 421 -19.62 5.12 19.87
N SER A 422 -19.31 5.54 18.65
CA SER A 422 -18.56 6.76 18.44
C SER A 422 -19.50 7.96 18.52
N ASN A 423 -19.09 8.98 19.27
CA ASN A 423 -19.72 10.30 19.22
C ASN A 423 -19.13 11.19 18.12
N LEU A 424 -18.21 10.65 17.32
CA LEU A 424 -17.53 11.40 16.26
C LEU A 424 -18.48 11.68 15.10
N LYS A 425 -18.33 12.88 14.54
CA LYS A 425 -18.98 13.31 13.30
C LYS A 425 -17.93 13.88 12.36
N TRP A 426 -18.12 13.72 11.05
CA TRP A 426 -17.18 14.24 10.06
C TRP A 426 -16.98 15.75 10.15
N ARG A 427 -18.02 16.51 10.50
CA ARG A 427 -17.92 17.96 10.78
C ARG A 427 -16.81 18.31 11.79
N TYR A 428 -16.60 17.48 12.81
CA TYR A 428 -15.56 17.74 13.83
C TYR A 428 -14.17 17.67 13.22
N PHE A 429 -13.93 16.75 12.28
CA PHE A 429 -12.68 16.68 11.54
C PHE A 429 -12.54 17.89 10.63
N PHE A 430 -13.57 18.19 9.83
CA PHE A 430 -13.48 19.24 8.81
C PHE A 430 -13.35 20.63 9.40
N ASP A 431 -14.13 20.98 10.43
CA ASP A 431 -14.03 22.27 11.09
C ASP A 431 -12.67 22.46 11.78
N HIS A 432 -12.19 21.41 12.45
CA HIS A 432 -10.88 21.46 13.08
C HIS A 432 -9.77 21.60 12.03
N TRP A 433 -9.77 20.77 10.98
CA TRP A 433 -8.77 20.83 9.91
C TRP A 433 -8.82 22.13 9.12
N ARG A 434 -10.02 22.70 8.95
CA ARG A 434 -10.20 24.00 8.30
C ARG A 434 -9.45 25.09 9.05
N THR A 435 -9.46 25.08 10.37
CA THR A 435 -8.82 26.13 11.18
C THR A 435 -7.37 25.83 11.53
N SER A 436 -7.04 24.56 11.80
CA SER A 436 -5.70 24.15 12.20
C SER A 436 -4.75 24.02 11.01
N MET A 437 -5.11 23.29 9.95
CA MET A 437 -4.18 22.91 8.87
C MET A 437 -3.88 24.04 7.87
N SER A 438 -3.19 25.10 8.32
CA SER A 438 -2.87 26.29 7.52
C SER A 438 -2.06 26.01 6.26
N SER A 439 -1.18 25.00 6.28
CA SER A 439 -0.37 24.64 5.12
C SER A 439 -1.11 23.84 4.04
N LEU A 440 -2.35 23.39 4.31
CA LEU A 440 -3.09 22.51 3.42
C LEU A 440 -3.60 23.28 2.19
N ARG A 441 -3.13 22.88 1.01
CA ARG A 441 -3.43 23.49 -0.30
C ARG A 441 -4.22 22.58 -1.22
N VAL A 442 -4.15 21.27 -1.01
CA VAL A 442 -4.97 20.29 -1.74
C VAL A 442 -5.65 19.41 -0.72
N PHE A 443 -6.97 19.40 -0.77
CA PHE A 443 -7.79 18.48 0.00
C PHE A 443 -8.75 17.84 -0.98
N LYS A 444 -8.67 16.51 -1.10
CA LYS A 444 -9.65 15.77 -1.88
C LYS A 444 -10.15 14.60 -1.04
N MET A 445 -11.46 14.53 -0.92
CA MET A 445 -12.16 13.39 -0.35
C MET A 445 -13.13 12.86 -1.38
N GLY A 446 -12.99 11.59 -1.74
CA GLY A 446 -13.71 11.06 -2.87
C GLY A 446 -13.89 9.57 -2.82
N SER A 447 -14.44 9.07 -3.90
CA SER A 447 -14.72 7.66 -4.05
C SER A 447 -14.69 7.29 -5.53
N THR A 448 -14.42 6.03 -5.80
CA THR A 448 -14.46 5.50 -7.16
C THR A 448 -15.73 4.68 -7.40
N THR A 449 -15.98 4.29 -8.65
CA THR A 449 -17.07 3.36 -9.01
C THR A 449 -16.96 2.03 -8.27
N ALA A 450 -15.76 1.66 -7.82
CA ALA A 450 -15.47 0.52 -6.95
C ALA A 450 -16.36 0.47 -5.71
N HIS A 451 -16.55 1.62 -5.06
CA HIS A 451 -17.24 1.74 -3.79
C HIS A 451 -18.73 1.36 -3.87
N THR A 452 -19.36 1.60 -5.02
CA THR A 452 -20.77 1.25 -5.30
C THR A 452 -21.07 -0.21 -4.99
N ILE A 453 -20.11 -1.08 -5.28
CA ILE A 453 -20.28 -2.53 -5.17
C ILE A 453 -20.25 -2.96 -3.69
N TRP A 454 -19.58 -2.19 -2.83
CA TRP A 454 -19.40 -2.51 -1.41
C TRP A 454 -20.43 -1.89 -0.50
N SER A 455 -20.77 -0.63 -0.77
CA SER A 455 -21.72 0.10 0.04
C SER A 455 -23.17 -0.22 -0.33
N HIS A 456 -23.39 -0.86 -1.49
CA HIS A 456 -24.69 -0.95 -2.17
C HIS A 456 -25.36 0.42 -2.37
N ALA A 457 -24.61 1.51 -2.15
CA ALA A 457 -25.11 2.85 -2.26
C ALA A 457 -25.09 3.26 -3.74
N LYS A 458 -26.13 3.99 -4.16
CA LYS A 458 -26.14 4.61 -5.47
C LYS A 458 -25.15 5.79 -5.46
N MET A 459 -23.89 5.52 -5.79
CA MET A 459 -22.80 6.52 -5.70
C MET A 459 -23.07 7.82 -6.47
N GLN A 460 -23.92 7.77 -7.50
CA GLN A 460 -24.37 8.93 -8.27
C GLN A 460 -25.04 10.00 -7.38
N ASP A 461 -25.75 9.58 -6.34
CA ASP A 461 -26.43 10.47 -5.39
C ASP A 461 -25.42 11.21 -4.50
N PHE A 462 -24.20 10.67 -4.36
CA PHE A 462 -23.17 11.14 -3.44
C PHE A 462 -22.01 11.86 -4.12
N TRP A 463 -21.92 11.92 -5.45
CA TRP A 463 -20.83 12.61 -6.16
C TRP A 463 -21.10 14.09 -6.42
N LEU A 464 -20.03 14.89 -6.36
CA LEU A 464 -19.98 16.25 -6.91
C LEU A 464 -19.81 16.17 -8.44
N GLY A 465 -20.90 16.39 -9.17
CA GLY A 465 -20.94 16.39 -10.64
C GLY A 465 -21.65 15.18 -11.26
N ASP A 466 -21.63 15.11 -12.59
CA ASP A 466 -22.33 14.06 -13.34
C ASP A 466 -21.74 12.66 -13.07
N PRO A 467 -22.59 11.61 -13.07
CA PRO A 467 -22.13 10.25 -12.89
C PRO A 467 -21.18 9.83 -14.03
N PRO A 468 -20.18 8.97 -13.76
CA PRO A 468 -19.29 8.44 -14.78
C PRO A 468 -20.12 7.70 -15.83
N ARG A 469 -19.68 7.77 -17.09
CA ARG A 469 -20.22 6.91 -18.14
C ARG A 469 -20.06 5.46 -17.66
N PRO A 470 -21.13 4.65 -17.60
CA PRO A 470 -21.02 3.28 -17.15
C PRO A 470 -20.01 2.56 -18.04
N SER A 471 -18.97 1.97 -17.45
CA SER A 471 -18.22 0.96 -18.18
C SER A 471 -19.19 -0.20 -18.42
N ALA A 472 -19.33 -0.64 -19.67
CA ALA A 472 -20.22 -1.73 -20.06
C ALA A 472 -19.69 -3.10 -19.58
N VAL A 473 -19.23 -3.18 -18.33
CA VAL A 473 -18.67 -4.38 -17.73
C VAL A 473 -19.79 -5.09 -16.97
N PRO A 474 -20.11 -6.34 -17.31
CA PRO A 474 -21.09 -7.13 -16.56
C PRO A 474 -20.74 -7.18 -15.07
N ALA A 475 -21.74 -7.08 -14.20
CA ALA A 475 -21.58 -7.06 -12.73
C ALA A 475 -20.69 -8.21 -12.19
N VAL A 476 -20.69 -9.35 -12.87
CA VAL A 476 -19.91 -10.56 -12.54
C VAL A 476 -18.39 -10.32 -12.63
N TYR A 477 -17.92 -9.37 -13.46
CA TYR A 477 -16.48 -9.07 -13.63
C TYR A 477 -16.04 -7.74 -12.99
N ALA A 478 -16.96 -7.02 -12.35
CA ALA A 478 -16.73 -5.67 -11.84
C ALA A 478 -15.61 -5.63 -10.78
N PHE A 479 -15.49 -6.65 -9.93
CA PHE A 479 -14.48 -6.71 -8.87
C PHE A 479 -13.03 -6.93 -9.36
N VAL A 480 -12.83 -7.76 -10.39
CA VAL A 480 -11.49 -7.98 -10.97
C VAL A 480 -11.05 -6.73 -11.73
N HIS A 481 -11.98 -6.08 -12.43
CA HIS A 481 -11.74 -4.81 -13.09
C HIS A 481 -11.40 -3.70 -12.08
N MET A 482 -12.15 -3.61 -10.98
CA MET A 482 -11.95 -2.66 -9.89
C MET A 482 -10.55 -2.74 -9.25
N LYS A 483 -10.10 -3.97 -8.97
CA LYS A 483 -8.78 -4.22 -8.36
C LYS A 483 -7.63 -3.88 -9.33
N LYS A 484 -7.81 -4.17 -10.62
CA LYS A 484 -6.86 -3.79 -11.67
C LYS A 484 -6.84 -2.26 -11.88
N GLU A 485 -8.01 -1.63 -11.85
CA GLU A 485 -8.18 -0.19 -11.96
C GLU A 485 -7.52 0.54 -10.79
N MET A 486 -7.69 0.08 -9.54
CA MET A 486 -6.96 0.64 -8.40
C MET A 486 -5.44 0.46 -8.52
N GLN A 487 -4.97 -0.71 -9.00
CA GLN A 487 -3.54 -0.95 -9.23
C GLN A 487 -2.94 -0.03 -10.30
N ASP A 488 -3.67 0.20 -11.40
CA ASP A 488 -3.23 1.06 -12.48
C ASP A 488 -3.27 2.54 -12.07
N LYS A 489 -4.32 2.96 -11.33
CA LYS A 489 -4.48 4.32 -10.79
C LYS A 489 -3.45 4.66 -9.71
N PHE A 490 -3.15 3.72 -8.82
CA PHE A 490 -2.18 3.89 -7.74
C PHE A 490 -0.78 4.24 -8.24
N GLN A 491 -0.43 3.79 -9.46
CA GLN A 491 0.87 4.00 -10.09
C GLN A 491 0.94 5.25 -10.98
N ASP A 492 -0.17 5.95 -11.19
CA ASP A 492 -0.23 7.15 -12.04
C ASP A 492 -0.14 8.42 -11.18
N PRO A 493 0.97 9.20 -11.26
CA PRO A 493 1.09 10.46 -10.55
C PRO A 493 0.09 11.52 -11.03
N ALA A 494 -0.29 11.51 -12.32
CA ALA A 494 -1.26 12.45 -12.89
C ALA A 494 -2.69 12.17 -12.40
N PHE A 495 -2.98 10.90 -12.08
CA PHE A 495 -4.28 10.51 -11.52
C PHE A 495 -4.60 11.24 -10.20
N ARG A 496 -3.60 11.47 -9.34
CA ARG A 496 -3.79 12.22 -8.08
C ARG A 496 -4.16 13.68 -8.33
N GLN A 497 -3.63 14.28 -9.40
CA GLN A 497 -3.80 15.69 -9.71
C GLN A 497 -5.06 16.00 -10.53
N GLU A 498 -5.37 15.25 -11.60
CA GLU A 498 -6.41 15.64 -12.57
C GLU A 498 -7.59 14.66 -12.77
N ILE A 499 -7.43 13.33 -12.75
CA ILE A 499 -8.28 12.49 -13.63
C ILE A 499 -9.28 11.49 -12.99
N GLY A 500 -9.24 11.08 -11.71
CA GLY A 500 -10.27 10.07 -11.33
C GLY A 500 -10.61 9.72 -9.90
N MET A 501 -10.32 10.57 -8.93
CA MET A 501 -11.08 10.55 -7.67
C MET A 501 -12.28 11.50 -7.81
N ARG A 502 -13.50 10.96 -7.85
CA ARG A 502 -14.72 11.79 -7.88
C ARG A 502 -15.02 12.23 -6.47
N GLU A 503 -15.09 13.54 -6.29
CA GLU A 503 -15.28 14.12 -4.99
C GLU A 503 -16.67 13.82 -4.44
N LEU A 504 -16.72 13.45 -3.16
CA LEU A 504 -17.98 13.16 -2.47
C LEU A 504 -18.65 14.47 -2.03
N LYS A 505 -19.96 14.56 -2.23
CA LYS A 505 -20.84 15.54 -1.59
C LYS A 505 -20.95 15.25 -0.10
N LEU A 506 -21.05 13.97 0.27
CA LEU A 506 -21.22 13.53 1.64
C LEU A 506 -20.31 12.35 1.96
N PRO A 507 -19.63 12.37 3.12
CA PRO A 507 -18.80 11.27 3.56
C PRO A 507 -19.64 10.11 4.15
N PHE A 508 -19.04 8.92 4.21
CA PHE A 508 -19.73 7.71 4.66
C PHE A 508 -19.47 7.38 6.13
N TYR A 509 -20.48 6.77 6.74
CA TYR A 509 -20.43 6.15 8.06
C TYR A 509 -20.55 4.63 7.94
N VAL A 510 -19.93 3.91 8.87
CA VAL A 510 -19.98 2.44 8.90
C VAL A 510 -20.24 1.89 10.30
N ILE A 511 -20.91 0.75 10.36
CA ILE A 511 -21.02 -0.11 11.54
C ILE A 511 -20.11 -1.33 11.34
N PHE A 512 -19.31 -1.66 12.35
CA PHE A 512 -18.52 -2.88 12.36
C PHE A 512 -19.25 -4.02 13.11
N LYS A 513 -19.49 -5.15 12.44
CA LYS A 513 -20.10 -6.37 12.98
C LYS A 513 -19.19 -7.58 12.70
N PRO A 514 -18.47 -8.12 13.70
CA PRO A 514 -17.48 -9.19 13.50
C PRO A 514 -18.01 -10.44 12.81
N ASN A 515 -19.29 -10.78 13.05
CA ASN A 515 -19.97 -11.91 12.44
C ASN A 515 -21.40 -11.48 12.06
N PRO A 516 -21.68 -11.15 10.80
CA PRO A 516 -23.03 -10.82 10.35
C PRO A 516 -23.85 -12.12 10.27
N GLY A 517 -24.17 -12.71 11.42
CA GLY A 517 -25.10 -13.82 11.53
C GLY A 517 -26.48 -13.35 11.08
N ASP A 518 -26.97 -13.95 10.00
CA ASP A 518 -28.39 -14.05 9.68
C ASP A 518 -29.14 -12.78 9.23
N SER A 519 -28.52 -11.95 8.40
CA SER A 519 -29.28 -10.94 7.65
C SER A 519 -29.52 -11.42 6.22
N ALA A 520 -30.74 -11.21 5.70
CA ALA A 520 -31.10 -11.41 4.30
C ALA A 520 -30.21 -10.62 3.29
N MET A 521 -29.23 -9.85 3.78
CA MET A 521 -28.14 -9.29 3.00
C MET A 521 -27.02 -10.34 2.83
N ARG A 522 -26.83 -10.80 1.59
CA ARG A 522 -25.86 -11.82 1.18
C ARG A 522 -24.38 -11.43 1.33
N ASP A 523 -24.08 -10.30 1.96
CA ASP A 523 -22.72 -9.79 2.13
C ASP A 523 -22.20 -10.12 3.53
N TYR A 524 -21.50 -11.24 3.65
CA TYR A 524 -20.86 -11.74 4.88
C TYR A 524 -19.69 -10.86 5.40
N ARG A 525 -19.59 -9.60 4.98
CA ARG A 525 -18.55 -8.65 5.40
C ARG A 525 -18.90 -8.01 6.76
N PRO A 526 -17.90 -7.65 7.58
CA PRO A 526 -18.14 -7.08 8.89
C PRO A 526 -18.45 -5.59 8.86
N TRP A 527 -18.57 -4.98 7.68
CA TRP A 527 -18.78 -3.53 7.53
C TRP A 527 -20.15 -3.30 6.90
N ALA A 528 -21.05 -2.67 7.64
CA ALA A 528 -22.33 -2.22 7.12
C ALA A 528 -22.29 -0.70 6.92
N PHE A 529 -22.51 -0.25 5.70
CA PHE A 529 -22.56 1.18 5.38
C PHE A 529 -23.88 1.78 5.84
N LEU A 530 -23.78 2.94 6.48
CA LEU A 530 -24.94 3.71 6.90
C LEU A 530 -25.28 4.75 5.84
N PRO A 531 -26.57 4.97 5.54
CA PRO A 531 -27.00 6.07 4.71
C PRO A 531 -26.51 7.41 5.29
N ALA A 532 -26.31 8.34 4.38
CA ALA A 532 -26.27 9.76 4.65
C ALA A 532 -27.28 10.22 5.71
N GLY A 533 -26.82 10.84 6.81
CA GLY A 533 -27.73 11.38 7.82
C GLY A 533 -28.40 10.34 8.71
N TYR A 534 -27.86 9.11 8.79
CA TYR A 534 -28.30 8.12 9.76
C TYR A 534 -27.84 8.51 11.18
N ASP A 535 -28.44 9.55 11.76
CA ASP A 535 -28.52 9.67 13.22
C ASP A 535 -29.63 8.70 13.63
N ARG A 536 -29.26 7.59 14.28
CA ARG A 536 -30.25 6.74 14.95
C ARG A 536 -30.71 7.51 16.19
N ILE A 537 -31.63 8.43 15.96
CA ILE A 537 -32.27 9.23 16.97
C ILE A 537 -32.97 8.32 17.97
N THR A 538 -32.41 8.24 19.18
CA THR A 538 -33.24 8.32 20.37
C THR A 538 -33.80 9.74 20.39
N ASP A 539 -35.13 9.87 20.27
CA ASP A 539 -35.96 11.10 20.36
C ASP A 539 -36.31 11.87 19.07
N SER A 540 -37.28 11.31 18.35
CA SER A 540 -38.29 11.85 17.40
C SER A 540 -38.25 13.25 16.73
N THR A 541 -37.20 14.07 16.78
CA THR A 541 -37.27 15.46 16.21
C THR A 541 -36.06 15.98 15.43
N GLY A 542 -34.99 15.23 15.18
CA GLY A 542 -33.72 15.82 14.67
C GLY A 542 -33.00 15.17 13.48
N ALA A 543 -33.55 14.16 12.79
CA ALA A 543 -32.71 13.24 11.98
C ALA A 543 -32.19 13.88 10.67
N HIS A 544 -32.75 15.01 10.25
CA HIS A 544 -32.40 15.67 8.99
C HIS A 544 -31.29 16.72 9.11
N THR A 545 -30.82 17.07 10.30
CA THR A 545 -29.86 18.18 10.48
C THR A 545 -28.39 17.73 10.36
N SER A 546 -28.00 16.59 10.92
CA SER A 546 -26.58 16.21 11.02
C SER A 546 -25.92 15.92 9.66
N GLY A 547 -26.65 15.36 8.69
CA GLY A 547 -26.09 15.10 7.36
C GLY A 547 -25.76 16.40 6.60
N ASN A 548 -26.58 17.43 6.78
CA ASN A 548 -26.36 18.73 6.15
C ASN A 548 -25.15 19.45 6.75
N GLU A 549 -24.94 19.35 8.07
CA GLU A 549 -23.78 19.93 8.75
C GLU A 549 -22.45 19.34 8.26
N ASP A 550 -22.39 18.02 8.04
CA ASP A 550 -21.18 17.37 7.50
C ASP A 550 -20.88 17.84 6.06
N ILE A 551 -21.92 18.01 5.22
CA ILE A 551 -21.79 18.54 3.84
C ILE A 551 -21.28 19.97 3.87
N GLU A 552 -21.86 20.81 4.72
CA GLU A 552 -21.49 22.22 4.86
C GLU A 552 -20.05 22.35 5.36
N ALA A 553 -19.67 21.63 6.41
CA ALA A 553 -18.30 21.64 6.94
C ALA A 553 -17.27 21.18 5.88
N LEU A 554 -17.61 20.15 5.09
CA LEU A 554 -16.77 19.68 3.99
C LEU A 554 -16.62 20.74 2.89
N ALA A 555 -17.71 21.41 2.52
CA ALA A 555 -17.68 22.48 1.53
C ALA A 555 -16.86 23.69 2.01
N MET A 556 -17.01 24.08 3.29
CA MET A 556 -16.22 25.16 3.90
C MET A 556 -14.72 24.84 3.94
N LEU A 557 -14.36 23.59 4.29
CA LEU A 557 -12.96 23.15 4.25
C LEU A 557 -12.39 23.24 2.84
N ARG A 558 -13.11 22.72 1.83
CA ARG A 558 -12.68 22.78 0.43
C ARG A 558 -12.47 24.20 -0.07
N GLU A 559 -13.41 25.10 0.24
CA GLU A 559 -13.28 26.50 -0.17
C GLU A 559 -12.09 27.18 0.52
N THR A 560 -11.89 26.93 1.82
CA THR A 560 -10.74 27.45 2.57
C THR A 560 -9.43 26.97 1.95
N VAL A 561 -9.34 25.67 1.62
CA VAL A 561 -8.16 25.08 0.97
C VAL A 561 -7.95 25.66 -0.44
N ARG A 562 -9.01 25.89 -1.21
CA ARG A 562 -8.94 26.56 -2.53
C ARG A 562 -8.39 27.98 -2.41
N GLN A 563 -8.83 28.73 -1.41
CA GLN A 563 -8.34 30.08 -1.13
C GLN A 563 -6.86 30.07 -0.72
N ARG A 564 -6.43 29.12 0.11
CA ARG A 564 -5.00 28.91 0.45
C ARG A 564 -4.17 28.56 -0.78
N ALA A 565 -4.67 27.69 -1.66
CA ALA A 565 -4.00 27.32 -2.90
C ALA A 565 -3.79 28.52 -3.84
N ALA A 566 -4.78 29.44 -3.87
CA ALA A 566 -4.72 30.69 -4.62
C ALA A 566 -3.87 31.80 -3.94
N GLY A 567 -3.34 31.56 -2.73
CA GLY A 567 -2.59 32.55 -1.95
C GLY A 567 -3.47 33.65 -1.33
N LEU A 568 -4.78 33.46 -1.26
CA LEU A 568 -5.74 34.41 -0.68
C LEU A 568 -5.85 34.29 0.85
N LEU A 569 -5.45 33.14 1.40
CA LEU A 569 -5.34 32.88 2.84
C LEU A 569 -3.93 32.38 3.16
N GLY A 570 -3.35 32.91 4.23
CA GLY A 570 -2.03 32.55 4.76
C GLY A 570 -2.04 31.35 5.68
#